data_AF-W1VPB7-F1
#
_entry.id   AF-W1VPB7-F1
#
_cell.length_a   1.000
_cell.length_b   1.000
_cell.length_c   1.000
_cell.angle_alpha   90.00
_cell.angle_beta   90.00
_cell.angle_gamma   90.00
#
_symmetry.space_group_name_H-M   'P 1'
#
loop_
_entity.id
_entity.type
_entity.pdbx_description
1 polymer ?
#
loop_
_entity_poly.entity_id
_entity_poly.type
_entity_poly.pdbx_seq_one_letter_code
_entity_poly.pdbx_strand_id
1 'polypeptide(L)'
;QRLIQTLGEDPAVEEIASQVSADLAGAVASQVGSQLTASLTSAVSGALASSLEASVGGAMTQMMTSLQTQIATQLRTAMEGLATSLASAVSLDGSAFAQAFQPTMDQDDLAALLATLMTTTVPTYEGNLASLGWADESRPSQIDIYPTSFADKDAVKTILDDYNAWATEAGQDAKVVTYTDLVGTLMSSVTRIVNIITWMLIAFVAISLVVSSIMIAIITYISVLERKKEIGILRAIGASKSDVRHVFNAETIIEGLIAGLMGVGITLLISVPANAFVQARFNVYPIAHLPVSAGV
;
A
#
# COMPACT_ATOMS: atom_id res chain seq x y z
N GLN A 1 -7.55 -58.36 -0.92
CA GLN A 1 -7.27 -58.44 0.53
C GLN A 1 -6.00 -59.22 0.91
N ARG A 2 -5.25 -59.85 -0.02
CA ARG A 2 -3.98 -60.56 0.29
C ARG A 2 -2.67 -59.83 -0.06
N LEU A 3 -2.73 -58.63 -0.65
CA LEU A 3 -1.54 -57.83 -1.00
C LEU A 3 -1.32 -56.60 -0.10
N ILE A 4 -2.31 -56.21 0.71
CA ILE A 4 -2.23 -55.06 1.63
C ILE A 4 -1.64 -55.49 2.98
N GLN A 5 -1.66 -56.79 3.30
CA GLN A 5 -1.18 -57.32 4.59
C GLN A 5 0.32 -57.64 4.62
N THR A 6 1.01 -57.65 3.47
CA THR A 6 2.45 -57.96 3.36
C THR A 6 3.30 -56.74 3.02
N LEU A 7 2.70 -55.55 2.86
CA LEU A 7 3.37 -54.29 2.52
C LEU A 7 3.18 -53.21 3.60
N GLY A 8 2.60 -53.58 4.75
CA GLY A 8 2.17 -52.62 5.79
C GLY A 8 3.26 -52.11 6.73
N GLU A 9 4.52 -52.53 6.61
CA GLU A 9 5.61 -52.13 7.51
C GLU A 9 6.94 -51.88 6.77
N ASP A 10 6.91 -51.55 5.47
CA ASP A 10 8.13 -51.21 4.74
C ASP A 10 8.32 -49.67 4.70
N PRO A 11 9.30 -49.12 5.44
CA PRO A 11 9.53 -47.67 5.52
C PRO A 11 9.86 -47.03 4.16
N ALA A 12 10.28 -47.83 3.16
CA ALA A 12 10.52 -47.35 1.81
C ALA A 12 9.22 -46.96 1.07
N VAL A 13 8.07 -47.58 1.39
CA VAL A 13 6.79 -47.28 0.74
C VAL A 13 6.23 -45.94 1.21
N GLU A 14 6.43 -45.62 2.49
CA GLU A 14 6.02 -44.34 3.08
C GLU A 14 6.90 -43.17 2.60
N GLU A 15 8.19 -43.42 2.41
CA GLU A 15 9.14 -42.45 1.83
C GLU A 15 8.87 -42.19 0.34
N ILE A 16 8.60 -43.24 -0.45
CA ILE A 16 8.21 -43.12 -1.86
C ILE A 16 6.84 -42.44 -1.99
N ALA A 17 5.87 -42.76 -1.13
CA ALA A 17 4.56 -42.09 -1.14
C ALA A 17 4.69 -40.61 -0.79
N SER A 18 5.53 -40.26 0.19
CA SER A 18 5.84 -38.88 0.56
C SER A 18 6.52 -38.11 -0.58
N GLN A 19 7.56 -38.69 -1.20
CA GLN A 19 8.26 -38.06 -2.32
C GLN A 19 7.37 -37.88 -3.55
N VAL A 20 6.60 -38.91 -3.92
CA VAL A 20 5.65 -38.82 -5.03
C VAL A 20 4.57 -37.79 -4.73
N SER A 21 4.09 -37.70 -3.48
CA SER A 21 3.11 -36.67 -3.10
C SER A 21 3.69 -35.25 -3.15
N ALA A 22 4.96 -35.07 -2.75
CA ALA A 22 5.64 -33.78 -2.77
C ALA A 22 5.99 -33.31 -4.19
N ASP A 23 6.47 -34.23 -5.03
CA ASP A 23 6.75 -33.96 -6.44
C ASP A 23 5.47 -33.72 -7.23
N LEU A 24 4.41 -34.48 -6.96
CA LEU A 24 3.10 -34.26 -7.59
C LEU A 24 2.48 -32.95 -7.10
N ALA A 25 2.59 -32.61 -5.81
CA ALA A 25 2.12 -31.34 -5.27
C ALA A 25 2.91 -30.14 -5.86
N GLY A 26 4.23 -30.26 -6.02
CA GLY A 26 5.07 -29.24 -6.64
C GLY A 26 4.82 -29.07 -8.14
N ALA A 27 4.65 -30.19 -8.86
CA ALA A 27 4.32 -30.18 -10.28
C ALA A 27 2.90 -29.62 -10.53
N VAL A 28 1.92 -30.02 -9.73
CA VAL A 28 0.55 -29.48 -9.82
C VAL A 28 0.52 -28.01 -9.42
N ALA A 29 1.20 -27.59 -8.34
CA ALA A 29 1.23 -26.19 -7.92
C ALA A 29 1.91 -25.28 -8.95
N SER A 30 3.00 -25.73 -9.59
CA SER A 30 3.68 -24.94 -10.63
C SER A 30 2.91 -24.91 -11.95
N GLN A 31 2.40 -26.05 -12.42
CA GLN A 31 1.65 -26.16 -13.67
C GLN A 31 0.28 -25.47 -13.59
N VAL A 32 -0.46 -25.68 -12.49
CA VAL A 32 -1.76 -25.05 -12.25
C VAL A 32 -1.56 -23.57 -11.91
N GLY A 33 -0.55 -23.23 -11.11
CA GLY A 33 -0.24 -21.84 -10.76
C GLY A 33 0.11 -20.97 -11.97
N SER A 34 0.97 -21.46 -12.87
CA SER A 34 1.36 -20.71 -14.07
C SER A 34 0.21 -20.61 -15.08
N GLN A 35 -0.59 -21.67 -15.26
CA GLN A 35 -1.73 -21.65 -16.17
C GLN A 35 -2.91 -20.83 -15.63
N LEU A 36 -3.21 -20.89 -14.31
CA LEU A 36 -4.23 -20.03 -13.71
C LEU A 36 -3.80 -18.57 -13.78
N THR A 37 -2.54 -18.24 -13.46
CA THR A 37 -2.08 -16.85 -13.48
C THR A 37 -2.11 -16.27 -14.88
N ALA A 38 -1.69 -17.03 -15.89
CA ALA A 38 -1.76 -16.58 -17.29
C ALA A 38 -3.21 -16.40 -17.77
N SER A 39 -4.11 -17.32 -17.43
CA SER A 39 -5.52 -17.24 -17.83
C SER A 39 -6.30 -16.16 -17.08
N LEU A 40 -6.07 -15.98 -15.78
CA LEU A 40 -6.64 -14.87 -14.99
C LEU A 40 -6.12 -13.51 -15.47
N THR A 41 -4.82 -13.37 -15.74
CA THR A 41 -4.26 -12.09 -16.20
C THR A 41 -4.83 -11.72 -17.57
N SER A 42 -4.91 -12.68 -18.50
CA SER A 42 -5.49 -12.48 -19.84
C SER A 42 -7.00 -12.17 -19.78
N ALA A 43 -7.76 -12.89 -18.96
CA ALA A 43 -9.19 -12.66 -18.80
C ALA A 43 -9.50 -11.31 -18.13
N VAL A 44 -8.73 -10.94 -17.10
CA VAL A 44 -8.89 -9.66 -16.40
C VAL A 44 -8.46 -8.50 -17.29
N SER A 45 -7.35 -8.59 -18.03
CA SER A 45 -6.91 -7.53 -18.94
C SER A 45 -7.88 -7.35 -20.13
N GLY A 46 -8.41 -8.44 -20.68
CA GLY A 46 -9.39 -8.38 -21.78
C GLY A 46 -10.74 -7.81 -21.32
N ALA A 47 -11.20 -8.17 -20.12
CA ALA A 47 -12.42 -7.63 -19.53
C ALA A 47 -12.27 -6.15 -19.13
N LEU A 48 -11.12 -5.74 -18.59
CA LEU A 48 -10.86 -4.33 -18.27
C LEU A 48 -10.76 -3.48 -19.53
N ALA A 49 -10.04 -3.95 -20.56
CA ALA A 49 -9.90 -3.23 -21.82
C ALA A 49 -11.25 -3.05 -22.52
N SER A 50 -12.04 -4.13 -22.65
CA SER A 50 -13.38 -4.05 -23.26
C SER A 50 -14.37 -3.23 -22.44
N SER A 51 -14.31 -3.26 -21.10
CA SER A 51 -15.14 -2.42 -20.24
C SER A 51 -14.76 -0.93 -20.31
N LEU A 52 -13.45 -0.61 -20.40
CA LEU A 52 -12.97 0.76 -20.57
C LEU A 52 -13.30 1.30 -21.95
N GLU A 53 -13.16 0.48 -22.99
CA GLU A 53 -13.47 0.84 -24.38
C GLU A 53 -14.97 1.04 -24.59
N ALA A 54 -15.82 0.21 -23.99
CA ALA A 54 -17.28 0.38 -24.01
C ALA A 54 -17.74 1.58 -23.16
N SER A 55 -17.11 1.83 -22.01
CA SER A 55 -17.43 2.96 -21.13
C SER A 55 -17.03 4.30 -21.76
N VAL A 56 -15.84 4.40 -22.33
CA VAL A 56 -15.32 5.64 -22.93
C VAL A 56 -15.92 5.86 -24.32
N GLY A 57 -16.02 4.81 -25.14
CA GLY A 57 -16.61 4.88 -26.48
C GLY A 57 -18.10 5.20 -26.46
N GLY A 58 -18.86 4.59 -25.55
CA GLY A 58 -20.29 4.86 -25.37
C GLY A 58 -20.56 6.27 -24.86
N ALA A 59 -19.81 6.72 -23.85
CA ALA A 59 -19.95 8.07 -23.29
C ALA A 59 -19.57 9.16 -24.31
N MET A 60 -18.49 8.97 -25.09
CA MET A 60 -18.13 9.92 -26.15
C MET A 60 -19.16 9.94 -27.28
N THR A 61 -19.69 8.79 -27.69
CA THR A 61 -20.72 8.73 -28.75
C THR A 61 -22.00 9.44 -28.31
N GLN A 62 -22.41 9.26 -27.05
CA GLN A 62 -23.59 9.92 -26.49
C GLN A 62 -23.38 11.43 -26.29
N MET A 63 -22.18 11.84 -25.88
CA MET A 63 -21.81 13.25 -25.77
C MET A 63 -21.76 13.93 -27.15
N MET A 64 -21.19 13.28 -28.16
CA MET A 64 -21.18 13.77 -29.53
C MET A 64 -22.58 13.86 -30.12
N THR A 65 -23.44 12.87 -29.90
CA THR A 65 -24.83 12.90 -30.38
C THR A 65 -25.62 14.02 -29.72
N SER A 66 -25.42 14.23 -28.41
CA SER A 66 -26.03 15.34 -27.66
C SER A 66 -25.56 16.70 -28.19
N LEU A 67 -24.24 16.88 -28.34
CA LEU A 67 -23.65 18.11 -28.90
C LEU A 67 -24.11 18.37 -30.34
N GLN A 68 -24.15 17.34 -31.18
CA GLN A 68 -24.60 17.45 -32.57
C GLN A 68 -26.06 17.90 -32.64
N THR A 69 -26.92 17.34 -31.78
CA THR A 69 -28.34 17.72 -31.71
C THR A 69 -28.52 19.15 -31.18
N GLN A 70 -27.73 19.54 -30.18
CA GLN A 70 -27.80 20.86 -29.57
C GLN A 70 -27.28 21.95 -30.51
N ILE A 71 -26.17 21.68 -31.20
CA ILE A 71 -25.60 22.55 -32.23
C ILE A 71 -26.56 22.67 -33.41
N ALA A 72 -27.10 21.57 -33.93
CA ALA A 72 -28.05 21.61 -35.05
C ALA A 72 -29.32 22.40 -34.69
N THR A 73 -29.81 22.27 -33.45
CA THR A 73 -30.97 23.03 -32.98
C THR A 73 -30.63 24.52 -32.86
N GLN A 74 -29.49 24.89 -32.28
CA GLN A 74 -29.07 26.30 -32.18
C GLN A 74 -28.76 26.93 -33.54
N LEU A 75 -28.13 26.19 -34.46
CA LEU A 75 -27.88 26.66 -35.83
C LEU A 75 -29.18 26.86 -36.59
N ARG A 76 -30.16 25.97 -36.42
CA ARG A 76 -31.49 26.13 -37.02
C ARG A 76 -32.21 27.35 -36.46
N THR A 77 -32.18 27.56 -35.14
CA THR A 77 -32.78 28.75 -34.50
C THR A 77 -32.05 30.04 -34.89
N ALA A 78 -30.72 30.00 -35.01
CA ALA A 78 -29.92 31.14 -35.47
C ALA A 78 -30.17 31.46 -36.95
N MET A 79 -30.32 30.45 -37.81
CA MET A 79 -30.66 30.62 -39.22
C MET A 79 -32.10 31.11 -39.42
N GLU A 80 -33.07 30.61 -38.64
CA GLU A 80 -34.45 31.15 -38.62
C GLU A 80 -34.46 32.62 -38.14
N GLY A 81 -33.69 32.95 -37.10
CA GLY A 81 -33.49 34.32 -36.64
C GLY A 81 -32.83 35.21 -37.68
N LEU A 82 -31.77 34.74 -38.34
CA LEU A 82 -31.04 35.45 -39.38
C LEU A 82 -31.90 35.68 -40.63
N ALA A 83 -32.67 34.69 -41.06
CA ALA A 83 -33.60 34.81 -42.18
C ALA A 83 -34.69 35.85 -41.89
N THR A 84 -35.22 35.86 -40.66
CA THR A 84 -36.22 36.85 -40.22
C THR A 84 -35.62 38.26 -40.12
N SER A 85 -34.34 38.37 -39.73
CA SER A 85 -33.57 39.61 -39.63
C SER A 85 -33.13 40.16 -41.00
N LEU A 86 -32.80 39.29 -41.94
CA LEU A 86 -32.44 39.65 -43.31
C LEU A 86 -33.66 40.02 -44.16
N ALA A 87 -34.78 39.30 -43.99
CA ALA A 87 -36.05 39.62 -44.65
C ALA A 87 -36.60 41.01 -44.25
N SER A 88 -36.20 41.53 -43.08
CA SER A 88 -36.61 42.85 -42.59
C SER A 88 -35.64 43.98 -42.95
N ALA A 89 -34.43 43.69 -43.46
CA ALA A 89 -33.39 44.69 -43.69
C ALA A 89 -32.98 44.91 -45.16
N VAL A 90 -33.29 44.01 -46.10
CA VAL A 90 -32.84 44.17 -47.51
C VAL A 90 -33.85 43.59 -48.51
N SER A 91 -34.40 44.44 -49.39
CA SER A 91 -35.15 44.02 -50.57
C SER A 91 -34.18 43.56 -51.67
N LEU A 92 -33.75 42.30 -51.63
CA LEU A 92 -33.01 41.67 -52.73
C LEU A 92 -33.73 40.39 -53.15
N ASP A 93 -33.77 40.19 -54.47
CA ASP A 93 -34.45 39.10 -55.16
C ASP A 93 -34.02 37.73 -54.60
N GLY A 94 -34.95 37.06 -53.92
CA GLY A 94 -34.72 35.82 -53.19
C GLY A 94 -34.35 34.62 -54.06
N SER A 95 -34.52 34.71 -55.38
CA SER A 95 -34.18 33.61 -56.30
C SER A 95 -32.70 33.60 -56.73
N ALA A 96 -32.07 34.78 -56.82
CA ALA A 96 -30.67 34.91 -57.23
C ALA A 96 -29.68 34.70 -56.07
N PHE A 97 -30.06 35.06 -54.85
CA PHE A 97 -29.23 34.89 -53.66
C PHE A 97 -29.15 33.42 -53.20
N ALA A 98 -30.25 32.67 -53.35
CA ALA A 98 -30.34 31.24 -53.00
C ALA A 98 -29.45 30.33 -53.86
N GLN A 99 -29.02 30.79 -55.05
CA GLN A 99 -28.08 30.07 -55.90
C GLN A 99 -26.62 30.48 -55.67
N ALA A 100 -26.36 31.67 -55.13
CA ALA A 100 -25.01 32.17 -54.87
C ALA A 100 -24.43 31.67 -53.53
N PHE A 101 -25.29 31.32 -52.57
CA PHE A 101 -24.90 30.67 -51.32
C PHE A 101 -25.62 29.32 -51.18
N GLN A 102 -25.17 28.32 -51.93
CA GLN A 102 -25.32 26.93 -51.51
C GLN A 102 -24.08 26.57 -50.69
N PRO A 103 -24.14 26.59 -49.34
CA PRO A 103 -23.08 26.02 -48.54
C PRO A 103 -23.27 24.51 -48.58
N THR A 104 -22.83 23.87 -49.67
CA THR A 104 -22.67 22.42 -49.70
C THR A 104 -21.40 22.08 -48.92
N MET A 105 -21.40 22.36 -47.62
CA MET A 105 -20.43 21.74 -46.71
C MET A 105 -21.02 20.39 -46.34
N ASP A 106 -20.42 19.32 -46.85
CA ASP A 106 -20.86 17.98 -46.54
C ASP A 106 -20.54 17.65 -45.07
N GLN A 107 -21.06 16.52 -44.57
CA GLN A 107 -20.88 16.12 -43.17
C GLN A 107 -19.39 16.02 -42.79
N ASP A 108 -18.55 15.64 -43.75
CA ASP A 108 -17.10 15.56 -43.64
C ASP A 108 -16.42 16.94 -43.57
N ASP A 109 -16.91 17.93 -44.32
CA ASP A 109 -16.35 19.28 -44.31
C ASP A 109 -16.69 20.01 -43.01
N LEU A 110 -17.89 19.78 -42.48
CA LEU A 110 -18.31 20.33 -41.20
C LEU A 110 -17.51 19.69 -40.05
N ALA A 111 -17.20 18.39 -40.15
CA ALA A 111 -16.34 17.69 -39.21
C ALA A 111 -14.89 18.17 -39.28
N ALA A 112 -14.35 18.44 -40.47
CA ALA A 112 -13.01 19.01 -40.66
C ALA A 112 -12.92 20.45 -40.12
N LEU A 113 -13.95 21.27 -40.34
CA LEU A 113 -14.04 22.61 -39.80
C LEU A 113 -14.15 22.60 -38.26
N LEU A 114 -14.97 21.71 -37.70
CA LEU A 114 -15.08 21.50 -36.25
C LEU A 114 -13.78 20.96 -35.65
N ALA A 115 -13.09 20.03 -36.31
CA ALA A 115 -11.78 19.54 -35.87
C ALA A 115 -10.74 20.68 -35.85
N THR A 116 -10.76 21.56 -36.86
CA THR A 116 -9.89 22.73 -36.95
C THR A 116 -10.21 23.78 -35.87
N LEU A 117 -11.48 23.92 -35.49
CA LEU A 117 -11.92 24.82 -34.41
C LEU A 117 -11.72 24.20 -33.01
N MET A 118 -11.64 22.87 -32.90
CA MET A 118 -11.35 22.15 -31.65
C MET A 118 -9.85 22.05 -31.36
N THR A 119 -8.97 22.18 -32.37
CA THR A 119 -7.54 22.43 -32.15
C THR A 119 -7.31 23.88 -31.75
N THR A 120 -7.72 24.23 -30.53
CA THR A 120 -7.49 25.56 -29.93
C THR A 120 -6.05 25.77 -29.45
N THR A 121 -5.20 24.75 -29.53
CA THR A 121 -3.76 24.89 -29.33
C THR A 121 -3.13 25.38 -30.61
N VAL A 122 -2.89 26.70 -30.72
CA VAL A 122 -1.99 27.27 -31.71
C VAL A 122 -0.67 26.50 -31.63
N PRO A 123 -0.26 25.77 -32.69
CA PRO A 123 0.94 24.95 -32.65
C PRO A 123 2.16 25.88 -32.50
N THR A 124 2.67 26.00 -31.27
CA THR A 124 3.87 26.79 -30.98
C THR A 124 5.09 26.05 -31.50
N TYR A 125 6.12 26.78 -31.91
CA TYR A 125 7.39 26.19 -32.36
C TYR A 125 7.93 25.17 -31.33
N GLU A 126 7.92 25.55 -30.05
CA GLU A 126 8.33 24.68 -28.94
C GLU A 126 7.37 23.48 -28.74
N GLY A 127 6.05 23.67 -28.86
CA GLY A 127 5.08 22.59 -28.72
C GLY A 127 5.15 21.56 -29.87
N ASN A 128 5.45 22.03 -31.08
CA ASN A 128 5.70 21.16 -32.23
C ASN A 128 7.02 20.41 -32.09
N LEU A 129 8.09 21.09 -31.65
CA LEU A 129 9.37 20.46 -31.40
C LEU A 129 9.25 19.38 -30.31
N ALA A 130 8.58 19.68 -29.19
CA ALA A 130 8.33 18.70 -28.14
C ALA A 130 7.50 17.50 -28.65
N SER A 131 6.49 17.74 -29.48
CA SER A 131 5.67 16.70 -30.10
C SER A 131 6.45 15.83 -31.10
N LEU A 132 7.50 16.38 -31.70
CA LEU A 132 8.45 15.68 -32.57
C LEU A 132 9.60 15.00 -31.80
N GLY A 133 9.56 15.01 -30.47
CA GLY A 133 10.55 14.38 -29.61
C GLY A 133 11.83 15.20 -29.43
N TRP A 134 11.81 16.50 -29.74
CA TRP A 134 12.91 17.40 -29.41
C TRP A 134 12.97 17.63 -27.90
N ALA A 135 14.14 17.39 -27.32
CA ALA A 135 14.42 17.63 -25.92
C ALA A 135 15.55 18.67 -25.79
N ASP A 136 15.31 19.70 -24.98
CA ASP A 136 16.33 20.68 -24.62
C ASP A 136 17.11 20.16 -23.42
N GLU A 137 18.43 19.99 -23.57
CA GLU A 137 19.32 19.56 -22.49
C GLU A 137 19.31 20.55 -21.31
N SER A 138 18.95 21.82 -21.54
CA SER A 138 18.83 22.85 -20.51
C SER A 138 17.49 22.82 -19.74
N ARG A 139 16.51 22.02 -20.18
CA ARG A 139 15.18 21.92 -19.56
C ARG A 139 14.74 20.45 -19.44
N PRO A 140 15.34 19.67 -18.52
CA PRO A 140 14.96 18.28 -18.32
C PRO A 140 13.50 18.18 -17.83
N SER A 141 12.78 17.18 -18.32
CA SER A 141 11.42 16.86 -17.86
C SER A 141 11.40 16.12 -16.52
N GLN A 142 12.49 15.39 -16.21
CA GLN A 142 12.65 14.62 -14.98
C GLN A 142 14.14 14.54 -14.59
N ILE A 143 14.42 14.55 -13.29
CA ILE A 143 15.76 14.33 -12.73
C ILE A 143 15.67 13.16 -11.77
N ASP A 144 16.40 12.08 -12.07
CA ASP A 144 16.48 10.91 -11.21
C ASP A 144 17.74 11.00 -10.34
N ILE A 145 17.55 11.04 -9.03
CA ILE A 145 18.64 11.09 -8.05
C ILE A 145 18.76 9.71 -7.40
N TYR A 146 19.98 9.16 -7.37
CA TYR A 146 20.29 7.85 -6.79
C TYR A 146 21.25 8.01 -5.61
N PRO A 147 20.75 8.28 -4.39
CA PRO A 147 21.60 8.39 -3.21
C PRO A 147 22.27 7.05 -2.88
N THR A 148 23.52 7.11 -2.43
CA THR A 148 24.32 5.93 -2.06
C THR A 148 23.94 5.33 -0.70
N SER A 149 23.30 6.11 0.17
CA SER A 149 22.86 5.66 1.49
C SER A 149 21.52 6.28 1.90
N PHE A 150 20.88 5.72 2.93
CA PHE A 150 19.66 6.31 3.51
C PHE A 150 19.89 7.70 4.08
N ALA A 151 21.06 7.95 4.69
CA ALA A 151 21.42 9.26 5.21
C ALA A 151 21.56 10.29 4.08
N ASP A 152 22.17 9.90 2.95
CA ASP A 152 22.31 10.77 1.78
C ASP A 152 20.94 11.07 1.16
N LYS A 153 20.06 10.08 1.11
CA LYS A 153 18.68 10.24 0.64
C LYS A 153 17.92 11.26 1.49
N ASP A 154 18.01 11.14 2.81
CA ASP A 154 17.34 12.05 3.73
C ASP A 154 17.94 13.46 3.63
N ALA A 155 19.25 13.61 3.45
CA ALA A 155 19.90 14.90 3.20
C ALA A 155 19.42 15.56 1.91
N VAL A 156 19.33 14.81 0.79
CA VAL A 156 18.78 15.30 -0.48
C VAL A 156 17.33 15.76 -0.29
N LYS A 157 16.53 14.99 0.45
CA LYS A 157 15.15 15.35 0.75
C LYS A 157 15.06 16.65 1.53
N THR A 158 15.88 16.84 2.56
CA THR A 158 15.93 18.09 3.32
C THR A 158 16.27 19.29 2.43
N ILE A 159 17.24 19.16 1.52
CA ILE A 159 17.60 20.23 0.58
C ILE A 159 16.40 20.59 -0.33
N LEU A 160 15.68 19.59 -0.83
CA LEU A 160 14.49 19.80 -1.65
C LEU A 160 13.36 20.47 -0.86
N ASP A 161 13.13 20.04 0.38
CA ASP A 161 12.12 20.62 1.26
C ASP A 161 12.45 22.07 1.63
N ASP A 162 13.71 22.37 1.94
CA ASP A 162 14.18 23.74 2.22
C ASP A 162 14.07 24.65 1.00
N TYR A 163 14.43 24.14 -0.19
CA TYR A 163 14.28 24.87 -1.46
C TYR A 163 12.80 25.16 -1.76
N ASN A 164 11.93 24.18 -1.56
CA ASN A 164 10.49 24.34 -1.76
C ASN A 164 9.88 25.34 -0.77
N ALA A 165 10.29 25.29 0.49
CA ALA A 165 9.86 26.25 1.51
C ALA A 165 10.24 27.69 1.10
N TRP A 166 11.49 27.90 0.68
CA TRP A 166 11.94 29.19 0.15
C TRP A 166 11.15 29.63 -1.09
N ALA A 167 10.92 28.73 -2.03
CA ALA A 167 10.21 29.05 -3.28
C ALA A 167 8.75 29.46 -3.01
N THR A 168 8.07 28.79 -2.09
CA THR A 168 6.71 29.15 -1.66
C THR A 168 6.67 30.47 -0.90
N GLU A 169 7.61 30.72 0.02
CA GLU A 169 7.71 31.99 0.74
C GLU A 169 7.99 33.18 -0.19
N ALA A 170 8.77 32.96 -1.26
CA ALA A 170 9.05 33.96 -2.28
C ALA A 170 7.92 34.17 -3.30
N GLY A 171 6.79 33.46 -3.16
CA GLY A 171 5.67 33.50 -4.12
C GLY A 171 6.01 32.96 -5.51
N GLN A 172 7.03 32.10 -5.60
CA GLN A 172 7.51 31.49 -6.85
C GLN A 172 6.97 30.07 -7.01
N ASP A 173 5.65 29.92 -7.00
CA ASP A 173 4.97 28.62 -7.08
C ASP A 173 5.38 27.80 -8.31
N ALA A 174 5.72 28.46 -9.42
CA ALA A 174 6.21 27.83 -10.64
C ALA A 174 7.58 27.13 -10.49
N LYS A 175 8.31 27.41 -9.40
CA LYS A 175 9.62 26.81 -9.11
C LYS A 175 9.58 25.71 -8.06
N VAL A 176 8.41 25.42 -7.47
CA VAL A 176 8.26 24.35 -6.47
C VAL A 176 8.51 23.00 -7.14
N VAL A 177 9.45 22.23 -6.58
CA VAL A 177 9.86 20.93 -7.11
C VAL A 177 8.99 19.86 -6.48
N THR A 178 8.26 19.13 -7.32
CA THR A 178 7.57 17.89 -6.91
C THR A 178 8.52 16.72 -7.09
N TYR A 179 8.76 15.95 -6.03
CA TYR A 179 9.63 14.78 -6.05
C TYR A 179 8.90 13.56 -5.46
N THR A 180 9.31 12.35 -5.88
CA THR A 180 8.75 11.07 -5.39
C THR A 180 9.86 10.23 -4.78
N ASP A 181 9.74 9.88 -3.49
CA ASP A 181 10.66 8.97 -2.81
C ASP A 181 10.20 7.52 -2.96
N LEU A 182 10.67 6.83 -4.01
CA LEU A 182 10.33 5.43 -4.27
C LEU A 182 10.82 4.50 -3.14
N VAL A 183 12.05 4.70 -2.68
CA VAL A 183 12.66 3.87 -1.62
C VAL A 183 11.93 4.09 -0.30
N GLY A 184 11.63 5.33 0.07
CA GLY A 184 10.86 5.67 1.26
C GLY A 184 9.44 5.11 1.22
N THR A 185 8.78 5.12 0.06
CA THR A 185 7.43 4.55 -0.09
C THR A 185 7.43 3.03 0.11
N LEU A 186 8.42 2.34 -0.47
CA LEU A 186 8.60 0.89 -0.26
C LEU A 186 8.94 0.57 1.20
N MET A 187 9.90 1.28 1.79
CA MET A 187 10.32 1.07 3.18
C MET A 187 9.23 1.42 4.19
N SER A 188 8.40 2.43 3.91
CA SER A 188 7.23 2.78 4.74
C SER A 188 6.22 1.64 4.80
N SER A 189 5.98 0.97 3.66
CA SER A 189 5.08 -0.19 3.59
C SER A 189 5.63 -1.37 4.40
N VAL A 190 6.92 -1.67 4.26
CA VAL A 190 7.60 -2.71 5.07
C VAL A 190 7.54 -2.38 6.56
N THR A 191 7.88 -1.14 6.92
CA THR A 191 7.87 -0.66 8.31
C THR A 191 6.48 -0.76 8.91
N ARG A 192 5.43 -0.42 8.14
CA ARG A 192 4.04 -0.57 8.58
C ARG A 192 3.69 -2.03 8.89
N ILE A 193 4.08 -2.97 8.03
CA ILE A 193 3.86 -4.40 8.26
C ILE A 193 4.59 -4.87 9.52
N VAL A 194 5.87 -4.52 9.66
CA VAL A 194 6.68 -4.85 10.85
C VAL A 194 6.05 -4.27 12.12
N ASN A 195 5.58 -3.02 12.07
CA ASN A 195 4.91 -2.39 13.20
C ASN A 195 3.60 -3.10 13.58
N ILE A 196 2.78 -3.49 12.62
CA ILE A 196 1.55 -4.25 12.89
C ILE A 196 1.88 -5.57 13.59
N ILE A 197 2.86 -6.31 13.08
CA ILE A 197 3.31 -7.56 13.70
C ILE A 197 3.84 -7.31 15.12
N THR A 198 4.64 -6.25 15.30
CA THR A 198 5.18 -5.86 16.61
C THR A 198 4.07 -5.56 17.60
N TRP A 199 3.08 -4.76 17.23
CA TRP A 199 1.93 -4.45 18.08
C TRP A 199 1.08 -5.69 18.40
N MET A 200 0.92 -6.59 17.45
CA MET A 200 0.24 -7.87 17.67
C MET A 200 0.99 -8.74 18.69
N LEU A 201 2.31 -8.86 18.57
CA LEU A 201 3.13 -9.60 19.54
C LEU A 201 3.09 -8.96 20.92
N ILE A 202 3.15 -7.62 21.00
CA ILE A 202 3.00 -6.89 22.27
C ILE A 202 1.63 -7.18 22.89
N ALA A 203 0.56 -7.21 22.11
CA ALA A 203 -0.77 -7.54 22.60
C ALA A 203 -0.83 -8.97 23.17
N PHE A 204 -0.21 -9.95 22.50
CA PHE A 204 -0.10 -11.32 23.03
C PHE A 204 0.68 -11.36 24.34
N VAL A 205 1.83 -10.68 24.42
CA VAL A 205 2.63 -10.57 25.65
C VAL A 205 1.82 -9.95 26.78
N ALA A 206 1.06 -8.89 26.49
CA ALA A 206 0.21 -8.23 27.50
C ALA A 206 -0.87 -9.18 28.05
N ILE A 207 -1.54 -9.95 27.19
CA ILE A 207 -2.51 -10.96 27.62
C ILE A 207 -1.83 -12.05 28.45
N SER A 208 -0.69 -12.57 27.99
CA SER A 208 0.10 -13.57 28.73
C SER A 208 0.55 -13.07 30.09
N LEU A 209 0.90 -11.79 30.21
CA LEU A 209 1.28 -11.17 31.47
C LEU A 209 0.10 -11.10 32.45
N VAL A 210 -1.11 -10.74 31.97
CA VAL A 210 -2.32 -10.77 32.78
C VAL A 210 -2.62 -12.18 33.28
N VAL A 211 -2.60 -13.18 32.38
CA VAL A 211 -2.83 -14.58 32.73
C VAL A 211 -1.79 -15.07 33.74
N SER A 212 -0.52 -14.71 33.55
CA SER A 212 0.57 -15.05 34.47
C SER A 212 0.37 -14.41 35.86
N SER A 213 -0.05 -13.14 35.92
CA SER A 213 -0.32 -12.46 37.20
C SER A 213 -1.44 -13.14 38.00
N ILE A 214 -2.49 -13.61 37.33
CA ILE A 214 -3.58 -14.35 37.96
C ILE A 214 -3.06 -15.71 38.47
N MET A 215 -2.20 -16.38 37.69
CA MET A 215 -1.60 -17.65 38.09
C MET A 215 -0.76 -17.49 39.37
N ILE A 216 0.07 -16.45 39.44
CA ILE A 216 0.87 -16.12 40.63
C ILE A 216 -0.05 -15.85 41.83
N ALA A 217 -1.13 -15.09 41.63
CA ALA A 217 -2.11 -14.83 42.69
C ALA A 217 -2.78 -16.10 43.22
N ILE A 218 -3.09 -17.06 42.35
CA ILE A 218 -3.69 -18.35 42.75
C ILE A 218 -2.67 -19.20 43.51
N ILE A 219 -1.43 -19.29 43.04
CA ILE A 219 -0.38 -20.09 43.71
C ILE A 219 -0.09 -19.53 45.10
N THR A 220 0.10 -18.22 45.21
CA THR A 220 0.31 -17.55 46.51
C THR A 220 -0.89 -17.73 47.45
N TYR A 221 -2.12 -17.69 46.93
CA TYR A 221 -3.32 -17.98 47.72
C TYR A 221 -3.33 -19.42 48.29
N ILE A 222 -3.00 -20.42 47.46
CA ILE A 222 -2.93 -21.83 47.90
C ILE A 222 -1.83 -22.00 48.96
N SER A 223 -0.64 -21.42 48.75
CA SER A 223 0.48 -21.44 49.70
C SER A 223 0.07 -20.90 51.08
N VAL A 224 -0.69 -19.79 51.12
CA VAL A 224 -1.20 -19.22 52.37
C VAL A 224 -2.22 -20.14 53.06
N LEU A 225 -3.06 -20.82 52.29
CA LEU A 225 -4.04 -21.77 52.85
C LEU A 225 -3.37 -22.99 53.46
N GLU A 226 -2.33 -23.53 52.82
CA GLU A 226 -1.56 -24.65 53.34
C GLU A 226 -0.85 -24.30 54.65
N ARG A 227 -0.26 -23.09 54.72
CA ARG A 227 0.44 -22.57 55.91
C ARG A 227 -0.50 -21.92 56.95
N LYS A 228 -1.83 -22.09 56.84
CA LYS A 228 -2.81 -21.45 57.75
C LYS A 228 -2.57 -21.78 59.24
N LYS A 229 -2.13 -23.01 59.54
CA LYS A 229 -1.80 -23.42 60.93
C LYS A 229 -0.59 -22.67 61.47
N GLU A 230 0.44 -22.48 60.65
CA GLU A 230 1.66 -21.75 61.01
C GLU A 230 1.36 -20.27 61.28
N ILE A 231 0.53 -19.65 60.42
CA ILE A 231 0.06 -18.27 60.62
C ILE A 231 -0.73 -18.14 61.94
N GLY A 232 -1.55 -19.15 62.28
CA GLY A 232 -2.28 -19.21 63.55
C GLY A 232 -1.36 -19.22 64.77
N ILE A 233 -0.27 -19.97 64.72
CA ILE A 233 0.76 -20.02 65.77
C ILE A 233 1.50 -18.68 65.85
N LEU A 234 1.89 -18.10 64.70
CA LEU A 234 2.59 -16.82 64.63
C LEU A 234 1.77 -15.69 65.28
N ARG A 235 0.45 -15.67 65.02
CA ARG A 235 -0.49 -14.70 65.60
C ARG A 235 -0.74 -14.95 67.09
N ALA A 236 -0.70 -16.20 67.56
CA ALA A 236 -0.82 -16.50 68.98
C ALA A 236 0.40 -16.02 69.80
N ILE A 237 1.57 -15.91 69.17
CA ILE A 237 2.81 -15.40 69.77
C ILE A 237 2.89 -13.86 69.72
N GLY A 238 1.94 -13.19 69.05
CA GLY A 238 1.81 -11.74 69.06
C GLY A 238 2.05 -11.04 67.71
N ALA A 239 2.26 -11.78 66.62
CA ALA A 239 2.38 -11.17 65.30
C ALA A 239 1.08 -10.49 64.88
N SER A 240 1.18 -9.24 64.41
CA SER A 240 0.02 -8.49 63.94
C SER A 240 -0.44 -8.99 62.56
N LYS A 241 -1.69 -8.66 62.18
CA LYS A 241 -2.19 -8.95 60.81
C LYS A 241 -1.33 -8.28 59.73
N SER A 242 -0.73 -7.13 60.07
CA SER A 242 0.12 -6.39 59.13
C SER A 242 1.45 -7.09 58.91
N ASP A 243 2.05 -7.64 59.96
CA ASP A 243 3.36 -8.33 59.86
C ASP A 243 3.25 -9.55 58.95
N VAL A 244 2.19 -10.33 59.14
CA VAL A 244 1.88 -11.48 58.27
C VAL A 244 1.69 -11.04 56.82
N ARG A 245 0.97 -9.94 56.56
CA ARG A 245 0.78 -9.40 55.20
C ARG A 245 2.10 -8.95 54.58
N HIS A 246 2.98 -8.30 55.34
CA HIS A 246 4.27 -7.82 54.82
C HIS A 246 5.19 -8.97 54.44
N VAL A 247 5.20 -10.07 55.21
CA VAL A 247 5.98 -11.27 54.88
C VAL A 247 5.54 -11.86 53.54
N PHE A 248 4.23 -12.07 53.34
CA PHE A 248 3.73 -12.60 52.07
C PHE A 248 3.94 -11.64 50.90
N ASN A 249 3.77 -10.34 51.11
CA ASN A 249 4.05 -9.35 50.08
C ASN A 249 5.54 -9.32 49.69
N ALA A 250 6.44 -9.48 50.67
CA ALA A 250 7.87 -9.60 50.41
C ALA A 250 8.20 -10.89 49.65
N GLU A 251 7.58 -12.02 49.99
CA GLU A 251 7.71 -13.30 49.26
C GLU A 251 7.35 -13.11 47.77
N THR A 252 6.19 -12.51 47.47
CA THR A 252 5.76 -12.25 46.09
C THR A 252 6.66 -11.27 45.34
N ILE A 253 7.14 -10.21 46.01
CA ILE A 253 8.08 -9.25 45.40
C ILE A 253 9.40 -9.94 45.03
N ILE A 254 9.93 -10.78 45.92
CA ILE A 254 11.18 -11.51 45.68
C ILE A 254 11.00 -12.48 44.51
N GLU A 255 9.90 -13.23 44.47
CA GLU A 255 9.56 -14.12 43.35
C GLU A 255 9.50 -13.36 42.02
N GLY A 256 8.79 -12.22 41.99
CA GLY A 256 8.69 -11.36 40.81
C GLY A 256 10.05 -10.81 40.35
N LEU A 257 10.88 -10.36 41.29
CA LEU A 257 12.21 -9.83 41.00
C LEU A 257 13.15 -10.90 40.45
N ILE A 258 13.15 -12.09 41.04
CA ILE A 258 13.96 -13.22 40.57
C ILE A 258 13.48 -13.67 39.18
N ALA A 259 12.17 -13.79 38.97
CA ALA A 259 11.60 -14.14 37.67
C ALA A 259 11.95 -13.11 36.58
N GLY A 260 11.87 -11.82 36.89
CA GLY A 260 12.24 -10.74 35.97
C GLY A 260 13.73 -10.77 35.61
N LEU A 261 14.61 -10.89 36.61
CA LEU A 261 16.05 -11.00 36.38
C LEU A 261 16.40 -12.24 35.54
N MET A 262 15.79 -13.39 35.83
CA MET A 262 15.98 -14.60 35.04
C MET A 262 15.45 -14.42 33.61
N GLY A 263 14.30 -13.79 33.43
CA GLY A 263 13.74 -13.49 32.10
C GLY A 263 14.71 -12.69 31.24
N VAL A 264 15.23 -11.57 31.77
CA VAL A 264 16.22 -10.73 31.07
C VAL A 264 17.51 -11.53 30.79
N GLY A 265 18.00 -12.28 31.78
CA GLY A 265 19.21 -13.09 31.63
C GLY A 265 19.06 -14.15 30.52
N ILE A 266 17.93 -14.85 30.48
CA ILE A 266 17.62 -15.85 29.45
C ILE A 266 17.51 -15.17 28.08
N THR A 267 16.84 -14.03 27.97
CA THR A 267 16.74 -13.30 26.70
C THR A 267 18.11 -12.87 26.17
N LEU A 268 19.00 -12.37 27.03
CA LEU A 268 20.39 -12.05 26.66
C LEU A 268 21.14 -13.29 26.16
N LEU A 269 21.01 -14.42 26.85
CA LEU A 269 21.66 -15.68 26.46
C LEU A 269 21.16 -16.20 25.12
N ILE A 270 19.86 -16.10 24.83
CA ILE A 270 19.26 -16.55 23.56
C ILE A 270 19.59 -15.58 22.41
N SER A 271 19.75 -14.29 22.70
CA SER A 271 20.05 -13.27 21.68
C SER A 271 21.40 -13.52 20.98
N VAL A 272 22.39 -14.08 21.69
CA VAL A 272 23.72 -14.38 21.13
C VAL A 272 23.66 -15.40 19.97
N PRO A 273 23.17 -16.64 20.16
CA PRO A 273 23.06 -17.61 19.07
C PRO A 273 22.06 -17.16 18.00
N ALA A 274 20.99 -16.45 18.37
CA ALA A 274 20.04 -15.91 17.40
C ALA A 274 20.71 -14.92 16.43
N ASN A 275 21.50 -13.97 16.95
CA ASN A 275 22.26 -13.03 16.13
C ASN A 275 23.30 -13.74 15.26
N ALA A 276 24.02 -14.73 15.80
CA ALA A 276 24.99 -15.52 15.03
C ALA A 276 24.33 -16.26 13.86
N PHE A 277 23.15 -16.85 14.09
CA PHE A 277 22.38 -17.52 13.04
C PHE A 277 21.92 -16.56 11.95
N VAL A 278 21.39 -15.39 12.34
CA VAL A 278 20.95 -14.36 11.39
C VAL A 278 22.12 -13.82 10.57
N GLN A 279 23.25 -13.53 11.20
CA GLN A 279 24.45 -13.05 10.51
C GLN A 279 24.96 -14.09 9.50
N ALA A 280 24.99 -15.38 9.88
CA ALA A 280 25.47 -16.45 9.01
C ALA A 280 24.59 -16.70 7.77
N ARG A 281 23.28 -16.43 7.85
CA ARG A 281 22.33 -16.69 6.74
C ARG A 281 22.00 -15.48 5.89
N PHE A 282 21.98 -14.29 6.50
CA PHE A 282 21.48 -13.10 5.82
C PHE A 282 22.56 -12.01 5.66
N ASN A 283 23.76 -12.18 6.25
CA ASN A 283 24.86 -11.22 6.20
C ASN A 283 24.43 -9.79 6.62
N VAL A 284 23.46 -9.72 7.54
CA VAL A 284 22.96 -8.47 8.12
C VAL A 284 23.65 -8.26 9.46
N TYR A 285 23.93 -7.00 9.79
CA TYR A 285 24.44 -6.61 11.10
C TYR A 285 23.50 -7.09 12.22
N PRO A 286 24.01 -7.47 13.42
CA PRO A 286 23.17 -7.98 14.50
C PRO A 286 21.99 -7.05 14.83
N ILE A 287 20.78 -7.58 14.69
CA ILE A 287 19.52 -6.82 14.87
C ILE A 287 18.90 -7.02 16.26
N ALA A 288 19.10 -8.18 16.89
CA ALA A 288 18.49 -8.48 18.19
C ALA A 288 19.40 -7.97 19.33
N HIS A 289 19.14 -6.75 19.80
CA HIS A 289 19.77 -6.20 20.99
C HIS A 289 18.69 -5.77 21.97
N LEU A 290 18.94 -5.99 23.26
CA LEU A 290 18.09 -5.46 24.32
C LEU A 290 18.52 -4.00 24.58
N PRO A 291 17.66 -3.01 24.29
CA PRO A 291 17.97 -1.63 24.63
C PRO A 291 17.99 -1.51 26.16
N VAL A 292 19.10 -1.03 26.72
CA VAL A 292 19.22 -0.84 28.18
C VAL A 292 18.16 0.13 28.71
N SER A 293 17.67 1.03 27.85
CA SER A 293 16.60 1.99 28.12
C SER A 293 15.19 1.39 28.12
N ALA A 294 14.99 0.17 27.63
CA ALA A 294 13.68 -0.48 27.61
C ALA A 294 13.31 -1.13 28.96
N GLY A 295 14.25 -1.17 29.92
CA GLY A 295 14.07 -1.74 31.25
C GLY A 295 13.70 -0.74 32.35
N VAL A 296 13.37 0.51 32.00
CA VAL A 296 12.97 1.57 32.95
C VAL A 296 11.54 2.01 32.67
#